data_AF-A0A7V9JJX1-F1
#
_entry.id   AF-A0A7V9JJX1-F1
#
_cell.length_a   1.000
_cell.length_b   1.000
_cell.length_c   1.000
_cell.angle_alpha   90.00
_cell.angle_beta   90.00
_cell.angle_gamma   90.00
#
_symmetry.space_group_name_H-M   'P 1'
#
loop_
_entity.id
_entity.type
_entity.pdbx_description
1 polymer ?
#
loop_
_entity_poly.entity_id
_entity_poly.type
_entity_poly.pdbx_seq_one_letter_code
_entity_poly.pdbx_strand_id
1 'polypeptide(L)'
;MRPRTLDHIALWVADRDRIAELATGALGMHVIERTERFTLLGADARRGKLTLFEAEGPRERGALRRIGLRVTSTEGREPVLDLGEGLEVVLVEGETDVEFDLDHVALLAADPAAAASAWEAYGLVRAGETRLEVGGAYLELHEGSPGAPARPLLNHIGVLVDSVDEHLEEAEELGIEVDDVVDAANTRALFVWGPDRVKLEYVEHKPSFSLS
;
A
#
# COMPACT_ATOMS: atom_id res chain seq x y z
N MET A 1 14.81 -1.02 -11.80
CA MET A 1 13.69 -0.68 -10.92
C MET A 1 12.63 -1.72 -11.19
N ARG A 2 12.56 -2.76 -10.35
CA ARG A 2 11.54 -3.80 -10.50
C ARG A 2 11.19 -4.39 -9.14
N PRO A 3 10.11 -3.91 -8.51
CA PRO A 3 9.67 -4.47 -7.25
C PRO A 3 9.20 -5.91 -7.40
N ARG A 4 9.40 -6.68 -6.34
CA ARG A 4 9.05 -8.10 -6.26
C ARG A 4 7.59 -8.34 -5.99
N THR A 5 6.98 -7.55 -5.11
CA THR A 5 5.55 -7.62 -4.76
C THR A 5 5.14 -6.41 -3.93
N LEU A 6 3.84 -6.21 -3.75
CA LEU A 6 3.29 -5.20 -2.86
C LEU A 6 3.46 -5.67 -1.40
N ASP A 7 4.17 -4.89 -0.60
CA ASP A 7 4.49 -5.25 0.78
C ASP A 7 3.39 -4.82 1.75
N HIS A 8 3.04 -3.54 1.72
CA HIS A 8 2.07 -2.98 2.65
C HIS A 8 1.45 -1.68 2.14
N ILE A 9 0.32 -1.29 2.73
CA ILE A 9 -0.29 0.02 2.55
C ILE A 9 -0.26 0.74 3.89
N ALA A 10 0.43 1.89 3.91
CA ALA A 10 0.55 2.71 5.10
C ALA A 10 -0.47 3.85 5.09
N LEU A 11 -1.11 4.08 6.23
CA LEU A 11 -2.23 5.00 6.37
C LEU A 11 -2.00 5.93 7.56
N TRP A 12 -2.27 7.23 7.37
CA TRP A 12 -2.44 8.19 8.45
C TRP A 12 -3.90 8.22 8.85
N VAL A 13 -4.21 7.92 10.11
CA VAL A 13 -5.58 7.77 10.60
C VAL A 13 -5.79 8.55 11.89
N ALA A 14 -6.98 9.13 12.07
CA ALA A 14 -7.34 9.85 13.28
C ALA A 14 -7.69 8.91 14.43
N ASP A 15 -8.28 7.75 14.14
CA ASP A 15 -8.62 6.72 15.13
C ASP A 15 -8.06 5.36 14.74
N ARG A 16 -6.76 5.18 15.02
CA ARG A 16 -6.01 3.95 14.72
C ARG A 16 -6.64 2.72 15.37
N ASP A 17 -7.10 2.85 16.61
CA ASP A 17 -7.55 1.71 17.39
C ASP A 17 -8.92 1.24 16.91
N ARG A 18 -9.82 2.17 16.62
CA ARG A 18 -11.12 1.86 16.02
C ARG A 18 -11.00 1.14 14.68
N ILE A 19 -10.10 1.61 13.81
CA ILE A 19 -9.85 0.98 12.50
C ILE A 19 -9.28 -0.42 12.68
N ALA A 20 -8.32 -0.60 13.60
CA ALA A 20 -7.75 -1.91 13.90
C ALA A 20 -8.79 -2.90 14.45
N GLU A 21 -9.66 -2.46 15.35
CA GLU A 21 -10.76 -3.27 15.87
C GLU A 21 -11.74 -3.69 14.77
N LEU A 22 -12.10 -2.79 13.87
CA LEU A 22 -12.97 -3.11 12.73
C LEU A 22 -12.31 -4.11 11.77
N ALA A 23 -11.05 -3.86 11.41
CA ALA A 23 -10.31 -4.73 10.51
C ALA A 23 -10.17 -6.14 11.11
N THR A 24 -9.78 -6.27 12.38
CA THR A 24 -9.59 -7.57 13.04
C THR A 24 -10.91 -8.28 13.40
N GLY A 25 -12.00 -7.52 13.60
CA GLY A 25 -13.32 -8.10 13.87
C GLY A 25 -14.06 -8.59 12.62
N ALA A 26 -13.79 -7.98 11.46
CA ALA A 26 -14.51 -8.27 10.21
C ALA A 26 -13.67 -8.99 9.15
N LEU A 27 -12.35 -8.91 9.22
CA LEU A 27 -11.41 -9.56 8.32
C LEU A 27 -10.63 -10.66 9.06
N GLY A 28 -10.06 -11.62 8.35
CA GLY A 28 -9.16 -12.63 8.94
C GLY A 28 -7.78 -12.08 9.33
N MET A 29 -7.69 -10.78 9.60
CA MET A 29 -6.46 -10.10 10.01
C MET A 29 -6.33 -10.09 11.52
N HIS A 30 -5.09 -9.99 12.00
CA HIS A 30 -4.78 -9.74 13.41
C HIS A 30 -3.74 -8.63 13.53
N VAL A 31 -3.55 -8.12 14.74
CA VAL A 31 -2.44 -7.21 15.04
C VAL A 31 -1.15 -8.02 15.07
N ILE A 32 -0.27 -7.77 14.09
CA ILE A 32 1.07 -8.37 14.02
C ILE A 32 2.00 -7.66 15.00
N GLU A 33 1.99 -6.33 14.98
CA GLU A 33 2.83 -5.50 15.83
C GLU A 33 2.07 -4.24 16.24
N ARG A 34 2.26 -3.83 17.49
CA ARG A 34 1.78 -2.55 18.00
C ARG A 34 2.89 -1.85 18.74
N THR A 35 3.20 -0.63 18.29
CA THR A 35 4.17 0.26 18.91
C THR A 35 3.49 1.58 19.28
N GLU A 36 4.22 2.47 19.93
CA GLU A 36 3.75 3.85 20.14
C GLU A 36 3.52 4.57 18.80
N ARG A 37 4.29 4.23 17.75
CA ARG A 37 4.26 4.93 16.46
C ARG A 37 3.20 4.39 15.51
N PHE A 38 3.00 3.07 15.47
CA PHE A 38 2.12 2.44 14.49
C PHE A 38 1.48 1.15 15.01
N THR A 39 0.41 0.71 14.34
CA THR A 39 -0.17 -0.63 14.45
C THR A 39 -0.10 -1.30 13.08
N LEU A 40 0.49 -2.50 13.03
CA LEU A 40 0.62 -3.32 11.83
C LEU A 40 -0.42 -4.45 11.86
N LEU A 41 -1.21 -4.55 10.80
CA LEU A 41 -2.28 -5.52 10.64
C LEU A 41 -2.00 -6.42 9.44
N GLY A 42 -2.34 -7.70 9.54
CA GLY A 42 -2.26 -8.63 8.43
C GLY A 42 -2.73 -10.02 8.84
N ALA A 43 -2.92 -10.90 7.84
CA ALA A 43 -3.18 -12.32 8.09
C ALA A 43 -1.87 -13.12 8.28
N ASP A 44 -0.79 -12.68 7.63
CA ASP A 44 0.56 -13.23 7.75
C ASP A 44 1.56 -12.07 7.66
N ALA A 45 2.48 -11.98 8.61
CA ALA A 45 3.50 -10.93 8.67
C ALA A 45 4.48 -10.94 7.49
N ARG A 46 4.55 -12.04 6.72
CA ARG A 46 5.35 -12.14 5.49
C ARG A 46 4.60 -11.73 4.22
N ARG A 47 3.30 -11.46 4.33
CA ARG A 47 2.40 -11.12 3.23
C ARG A 47 1.92 -9.68 3.36
N GLY A 48 1.04 -9.24 2.48
CA GLY A 48 0.49 -7.90 2.45
C GLY A 48 0.01 -7.42 3.81
N LYS A 49 0.42 -6.21 4.23
CA LYS A 49 0.04 -5.62 5.53
C LYS A 49 -0.65 -4.27 5.38
N LEU A 50 -1.41 -3.88 6.41
CA LEU A 50 -1.85 -2.50 6.61
C LEU A 50 -1.07 -1.91 7.78
N THR A 51 -0.44 -0.75 7.58
CA THR A 51 0.29 -0.03 8.63
C THR A 51 -0.49 1.23 9.00
N LEU A 52 -0.96 1.31 10.24
CA LEU A 52 -1.77 2.43 10.72
C LEU A 52 -0.92 3.35 11.61
N PHE A 53 -0.75 4.59 11.18
CA PHE A 53 -0.10 5.65 11.94
C PHE A 53 -1.14 6.62 12.47
N GLU A 54 -1.12 6.87 13.78
CA GLU A 54 -2.01 7.84 14.39
C GLU A 54 -1.59 9.27 14.02
N ALA A 55 -2.54 10.09 13.57
CA ALA A 55 -2.31 11.47 13.16
C ALA A 55 -3.55 12.34 13.40
N GLU A 56 -3.36 13.66 13.44
CA GLU A 56 -4.48 14.59 13.62
C GLU A 56 -5.50 14.51 12.47
N GLY A 57 -6.78 14.35 12.83
CA GLY A 57 -7.92 14.31 11.90
C GLY A 57 -8.61 15.68 11.69
N PRO A 58 -9.64 15.74 10.83
CA PRO A 58 -10.05 14.67 9.92
C PRO A 58 -8.99 14.41 8.84
N ARG A 59 -8.89 13.15 8.39
CA ARG A 59 -8.03 12.73 7.27
C ARG A 59 -8.81 12.76 5.98
N GLU A 60 -8.13 13.10 4.89
CA GLU A 60 -8.70 13.25 3.56
C GLU A 60 -8.22 12.08 2.69
N ARG A 61 -9.14 11.36 2.02
CA ARG A 61 -8.77 10.20 1.19
C ARG A 61 -7.69 10.51 0.15
N GLY A 62 -7.74 11.70 -0.43
CA GLY A 62 -6.83 12.10 -1.51
C GLY A 62 -6.93 11.15 -2.69
N ALA A 63 -5.78 10.68 -3.17
CA ALA A 63 -5.70 9.69 -4.23
C ALA A 63 -6.22 8.30 -3.83
N LEU A 64 -6.35 7.95 -2.55
CA LEU A 64 -6.78 6.61 -2.17
C LEU A 64 -8.26 6.38 -2.49
N ARG A 65 -8.53 5.39 -3.34
CA ARG A 65 -9.90 4.94 -3.61
C ARG A 65 -10.33 3.79 -2.71
N ARG A 66 -9.53 2.72 -2.62
CA ARG A 66 -9.84 1.52 -1.81
C ARG A 66 -8.65 0.57 -1.80
N ILE A 67 -8.67 -0.40 -0.90
CA ILE A 67 -7.69 -1.48 -0.81
C ILE A 67 -8.40 -2.82 -1.07
N GLY A 68 -7.85 -3.65 -1.96
CA GLY A 68 -8.36 -4.98 -2.26
C GLY A 68 -7.63 -6.06 -1.47
N LEU A 69 -8.38 -6.97 -0.86
CA LEU A 69 -7.85 -8.15 -0.18
C LEU A 69 -8.35 -9.42 -0.86
N ARG A 70 -7.43 -10.33 -1.18
CA ARG A 70 -7.75 -11.56 -1.89
C ARG A 70 -8.33 -12.61 -0.95
N VAL A 71 -9.40 -13.27 -1.37
CA VAL A 71 -10.02 -14.39 -0.67
C VAL A 71 -10.39 -15.49 -1.68
N THR A 72 -10.36 -16.74 -1.26
CA THR A 72 -10.79 -17.87 -2.10
C THR A 72 -12.30 -17.88 -2.36
N SER A 73 -13.09 -17.29 -1.47
CA SER A 73 -14.53 -17.11 -1.66
C SER A 73 -15.08 -15.91 -0.90
N THR A 74 -15.96 -15.17 -1.56
CA THR A 74 -16.75 -14.07 -1.00
C THR A 74 -18.10 -14.52 -0.42
N GLU A 75 -18.45 -15.82 -0.54
CA GLU A 75 -19.73 -16.34 -0.08
C GLU A 75 -19.93 -16.11 1.44
N GLY A 76 -21.06 -15.49 1.79
CA GLY A 76 -21.40 -15.20 3.19
C GLY A 76 -20.60 -14.07 3.84
N ARG A 77 -19.81 -13.30 3.06
CA ARG A 77 -19.03 -12.16 3.53
C ARG A 77 -19.59 -10.84 2.98
N GLU A 78 -19.38 -9.76 3.70
CA GLU A 78 -19.61 -8.40 3.17
C GLU A 78 -18.50 -8.09 2.15
N PRO A 79 -18.83 -7.82 0.87
CA PRO A 79 -17.82 -7.60 -0.17
C PRO A 79 -17.06 -6.28 -0.02
N VAL A 80 -17.65 -5.27 0.62
CA VAL A 80 -17.02 -3.96 0.84
C VAL A 80 -17.21 -3.54 2.28
N LEU A 81 -16.10 -3.28 2.97
CA LEU A 81 -16.09 -2.85 4.36
C LEU A 81 -15.55 -1.42 4.45
N ASP A 82 -16.32 -0.55 5.09
CA ASP A 82 -15.82 0.76 5.54
C ASP A 82 -15.19 0.59 6.93
N LEU A 83 -13.88 0.78 7.01
CA LEU A 83 -13.14 0.71 8.26
C LEU A 83 -13.15 2.03 9.04
N GLY A 84 -13.76 3.09 8.48
CA GLY A 84 -13.79 4.44 9.04
C GLY A 84 -12.94 5.42 8.23
N GLU A 85 -13.24 6.72 8.37
CA GLU A 85 -12.52 7.81 7.68
C GLU A 85 -12.53 7.70 6.14
N GLY A 86 -13.48 6.94 5.58
CA GLY A 86 -13.57 6.64 4.16
C GLY A 86 -12.55 5.60 3.67
N LEU A 87 -11.90 4.87 4.58
CA LEU A 87 -11.05 3.73 4.25
C LEU A 87 -11.93 2.53 3.88
N GLU A 88 -12.06 2.30 2.58
CA GLU A 88 -12.81 1.15 2.06
C GLU A 88 -11.86 -0.01 1.73
N VAL A 89 -12.22 -1.20 2.23
CA VAL A 89 -11.61 -2.48 1.88
C VAL A 89 -12.60 -3.29 1.07
N VAL A 90 -12.15 -3.86 -0.06
CA VAL A 90 -12.96 -4.76 -0.89
C VAL A 90 -12.38 -6.17 -0.86
N LEU A 91 -13.24 -7.18 -0.75
CA LEU A 91 -12.86 -8.58 -0.89
C LEU A 91 -12.87 -8.97 -2.37
N VAL A 92 -11.77 -9.53 -2.83
CA VAL A 92 -11.59 -9.96 -4.22
C VAL A 92 -11.50 -11.48 -4.25
N GLU A 93 -12.48 -12.11 -4.88
CA GLU A 93 -12.46 -13.56 -5.07
C GLU A 93 -11.40 -13.96 -6.10
N GLY A 94 -10.50 -14.86 -5.73
CA GLY A 94 -9.46 -15.38 -6.62
C GLY A 94 -8.61 -16.47 -5.98
N GLU A 95 -7.82 -17.16 -6.80
CA GLU A 95 -6.86 -18.15 -6.30
C GLU A 95 -5.81 -17.45 -5.40
N THR A 96 -5.63 -17.97 -4.19
CA THR A 96 -4.63 -17.45 -3.25
C THR A 96 -4.10 -18.55 -2.35
N ASP A 97 -2.81 -18.47 -2.04
CA ASP A 97 -2.17 -19.33 -1.03
C ASP A 97 -2.43 -18.81 0.39
N VAL A 98 -2.76 -17.52 0.52
CA VAL A 98 -2.99 -16.84 1.81
C VAL A 98 -4.26 -16.01 1.73
N GLU A 99 -5.22 -16.30 2.60
CA GLU A 99 -6.45 -15.52 2.75
C GLU A 99 -6.12 -14.12 3.27
N PHE A 100 -6.83 -13.11 2.74
CA PHE A 100 -6.68 -11.69 3.09
C PHE A 100 -5.30 -11.09 2.79
N ASP A 101 -4.55 -11.67 1.85
CA ASP A 101 -3.37 -11.03 1.27
C ASP A 101 -3.78 -9.82 0.40
N LEU A 102 -2.85 -8.90 0.15
CA LEU A 102 -3.13 -7.74 -0.69
C LEU A 102 -3.33 -8.17 -2.15
N ASP A 103 -4.51 -7.89 -2.68
CA ASP A 103 -4.78 -8.08 -4.11
C ASP A 103 -4.36 -6.84 -4.89
N HIS A 104 -4.81 -5.67 -4.43
CA HIS A 104 -4.50 -4.41 -5.08
C HIS A 104 -4.64 -3.21 -4.14
N VAL A 105 -4.06 -2.09 -4.55
CA VAL A 105 -4.46 -0.76 -4.09
C VAL A 105 -5.04 0.00 -5.26
N ALA A 106 -6.20 0.62 -5.05
CA ALA A 106 -6.88 1.41 -6.07
C ALA A 106 -6.71 2.90 -5.77
N LEU A 107 -6.26 3.65 -6.77
CA LEU A 107 -6.04 5.09 -6.69
C LEU A 107 -6.95 5.85 -7.68
N LEU A 108 -7.26 7.09 -7.32
CA LEU A 108 -7.89 8.07 -8.18
C LEU A 108 -6.81 8.81 -8.97
N ALA A 109 -7.03 8.97 -10.27
CA ALA A 109 -6.20 9.76 -11.17
C ALA A 109 -7.10 10.55 -12.12
N ALA A 110 -6.72 11.79 -12.44
CA ALA A 110 -7.48 12.60 -13.38
C ALA A 110 -7.41 12.04 -14.81
N ASP A 111 -6.28 11.44 -15.17
CA ASP A 111 -6.08 10.66 -16.39
C ASP A 111 -5.43 9.31 -16.02
N PRO A 112 -6.24 8.25 -15.83
CA PRO A 112 -5.73 6.94 -15.41
C PRO A 112 -4.71 6.33 -16.38
N ALA A 113 -4.87 6.51 -17.69
CA ALA A 113 -3.96 5.92 -18.68
C ALA A 113 -2.60 6.64 -18.68
N ALA A 114 -2.60 7.97 -18.57
CA ALA A 114 -1.37 8.75 -18.42
C ALA A 114 -0.68 8.43 -17.09
N ALA A 115 -1.44 8.37 -15.98
CA ALA A 115 -0.90 7.98 -14.68
C ALA A 115 -0.31 6.57 -14.73
N ALA A 116 -0.97 5.64 -15.42
CA ALA A 116 -0.46 4.29 -15.59
C ALA A 116 0.88 4.30 -16.33
N SER A 117 1.03 5.11 -17.38
CA SER A 117 2.31 5.26 -18.10
C SER A 117 3.41 5.86 -17.22
N ALA A 118 3.06 6.80 -16.35
CA ALA A 118 4.02 7.37 -15.41
C ALA A 118 4.48 6.35 -14.36
N TRP A 119 3.57 5.50 -13.85
CA TRP A 119 3.92 4.45 -12.88
C TRP A 119 4.85 3.37 -13.43
N GLU A 120 4.95 3.17 -14.75
CA GLU A 120 5.91 2.23 -15.35
C GLU A 120 7.37 2.63 -15.07
N ALA A 121 7.65 3.94 -14.95
CA ALA A 121 8.99 4.43 -14.60
C ALA A 121 9.44 4.01 -13.18
N TYR A 122 8.49 3.59 -12.34
CA TYR A 122 8.74 3.12 -10.97
C TYR A 122 8.90 1.59 -10.90
N GLY A 123 8.92 0.91 -12.04
CA GLY A 123 9.16 -0.54 -12.15
C GLY A 123 7.90 -1.40 -12.10
N LEU A 124 6.72 -0.80 -12.07
CA LEU A 124 5.45 -1.51 -12.16
C LEU A 124 5.18 -1.93 -13.61
N VAL A 125 4.59 -3.11 -13.80
CA VAL A 125 4.42 -3.69 -15.15
C VAL A 125 2.99 -3.49 -15.63
N ARG A 126 2.79 -2.94 -16.83
CA ARG A 126 1.46 -2.81 -17.43
C ARG A 126 0.74 -4.17 -17.51
N ALA A 127 -0.44 -4.26 -16.90
CA ALA A 127 -1.33 -5.43 -16.94
C ALA A 127 -2.69 -5.13 -17.60
N GLY A 128 -2.98 -3.85 -17.86
CA GLY A 128 -4.16 -3.35 -18.57
C GLY A 128 -4.05 -1.84 -18.74
N GLU A 129 -4.99 -1.21 -19.46
CA GLU A 129 -4.95 0.23 -19.78
C GLU A 129 -4.76 1.11 -18.54
N THR A 130 -5.42 0.77 -17.43
CA THR A 130 -5.36 1.52 -16.16
C THR A 130 -4.93 0.63 -14.99
N ARG A 131 -4.21 -0.46 -15.26
CA ARG A 131 -3.81 -1.46 -14.27
C ARG A 131 -2.35 -1.85 -14.43
N LEU A 132 -1.63 -1.88 -13.31
CA LEU A 132 -0.24 -2.33 -13.26
C LEU A 132 -0.07 -3.45 -12.26
N GLU A 133 0.77 -4.41 -12.58
CA GLU A 133 1.14 -5.53 -11.73
C GLU A 133 2.43 -5.24 -10.96
N VAL A 134 2.44 -5.72 -9.71
CA VAL A 134 3.57 -5.76 -8.79
C VAL A 134 3.59 -7.13 -8.11
N GLY A 135 4.26 -8.10 -8.73
CA GLY A 135 4.48 -9.40 -8.10
C GLY A 135 3.21 -10.18 -7.78
N GLY A 136 2.25 -10.22 -8.70
CA GLY A 136 0.95 -10.84 -8.50
C GLY A 136 -0.07 -10.01 -7.71
N ALA A 137 0.30 -8.86 -7.17
CA ALA A 137 -0.62 -7.82 -6.70
C ALA A 137 -0.73 -6.69 -7.73
N TYR A 138 -1.66 -5.75 -7.54
CA TYR A 138 -1.92 -4.71 -8.54
C TYR A 138 -2.02 -3.29 -7.97
N LEU A 139 -1.65 -2.33 -8.82
CA LEU A 139 -2.06 -0.94 -8.72
C LEU A 139 -3.17 -0.70 -9.73
N GLU A 140 -4.35 -0.31 -9.27
CA GLU A 140 -5.50 0.02 -10.12
C GLU A 140 -5.75 1.52 -10.14
N LEU A 141 -5.90 2.09 -11.33
CA LEU A 141 -6.12 3.51 -11.52
C LEU A 141 -7.55 3.72 -12.01
N HIS A 142 -8.26 4.61 -11.34
CA HIS A 142 -9.63 4.97 -11.64
C HIS A 142 -9.75 6.45 -11.89
N GLU A 143 -10.60 6.82 -12.84
CA GLU A 143 -10.90 8.22 -13.10
C GLU A 143 -11.47 8.89 -11.85
N GLY A 144 -10.93 10.05 -11.50
CA GLY A 144 -11.36 10.86 -10.37
C GLY A 144 -10.39 11.98 -10.07
N SER A 145 -10.71 12.82 -9.09
CA SER A 145 -9.79 13.85 -8.63
C SER A 145 -9.02 13.38 -7.40
N PRO A 146 -7.69 13.16 -7.49
CA PRO A 146 -6.88 12.87 -6.31
C PRO A 146 -6.77 14.07 -5.35
N GLY A 147 -7.08 15.28 -5.84
CA GLY A 147 -6.98 16.51 -5.07
C GLY A 147 -5.53 16.84 -4.66
N ALA A 148 -5.40 17.69 -3.63
CA ALA A 148 -4.14 18.01 -2.98
C ALA A 148 -4.38 18.09 -1.47
N PRO A 149 -4.68 16.96 -0.82
CA PRO A 149 -5.08 16.94 0.59
C PRO A 149 -3.95 17.48 1.47
N ALA A 150 -4.30 18.33 2.44
CA ALA A 150 -3.35 18.79 3.45
C ALA A 150 -3.09 17.69 4.49
N ARG A 151 -4.06 16.80 4.70
CA ARG A 151 -4.01 15.70 5.66
C ARG A 151 -4.38 14.36 4.98
N PRO A 152 -3.55 13.83 4.05
CA PRO A 152 -3.87 12.63 3.30
C PRO A 152 -4.04 11.39 4.20
N LEU A 153 -5.03 10.55 3.90
CA LEU A 153 -5.24 9.25 4.52
C LEU A 153 -4.15 8.27 4.08
N LEU A 154 -3.80 8.25 2.79
CA LEU A 154 -2.68 7.45 2.29
C LEU A 154 -1.36 8.09 2.70
N ASN A 155 -0.54 7.33 3.42
CA ASN A 155 0.83 7.72 3.73
C ASN A 155 1.76 7.32 2.59
N HIS A 156 1.84 6.03 2.30
CA HIS A 156 2.62 5.47 1.19
C HIS A 156 2.15 4.06 0.82
N ILE A 157 2.59 3.62 -0.35
CA ILE A 157 2.50 2.24 -0.83
C ILE A 157 3.89 1.62 -0.72
N GLY A 158 4.04 0.55 0.05
CA GLY A 158 5.29 -0.18 0.20
C GLY A 158 5.39 -1.34 -0.79
N VAL A 159 6.54 -1.47 -1.45
CA VAL A 159 6.84 -2.57 -2.37
C VAL A 159 8.19 -3.22 -2.03
N LEU A 160 8.24 -4.55 -2.01
CA LEU A 160 9.46 -5.29 -1.69
C LEU A 160 10.46 -5.23 -2.83
N VAL A 161 11.73 -5.01 -2.51
CA VAL A 161 12.83 -4.99 -3.47
C VAL A 161 13.99 -5.84 -2.97
N ASP A 162 14.96 -6.07 -3.85
CA ASP A 162 16.18 -6.81 -3.52
C ASP A 162 17.28 -5.90 -2.99
N SER A 163 17.36 -4.66 -3.49
CA SER A 163 18.35 -3.66 -3.10
C SER A 163 17.74 -2.26 -3.16
N VAL A 164 17.74 -1.55 -2.04
CA VAL A 164 17.36 -0.14 -2.02
C VAL A 164 18.41 0.75 -2.68
N ASP A 165 19.70 0.40 -2.59
CA ASP A 165 20.77 1.17 -3.24
C ASP A 165 20.61 1.22 -4.76
N GLU A 166 20.35 0.06 -5.38
CA GLU A 166 20.16 -0.02 -6.83
C GLU A 166 18.97 0.85 -7.27
N HIS A 167 17.88 0.88 -6.50
CA HIS A 167 16.73 1.72 -6.82
C HIS A 167 16.94 3.20 -6.53
N LEU A 168 17.80 3.56 -5.56
CA LEU A 168 18.18 4.95 -5.35
C LEU A 168 18.99 5.47 -6.54
N GLU A 169 20.00 4.72 -6.98
CA GLU A 169 20.81 5.08 -8.15
C GLU A 169 19.93 5.25 -9.40
N GLU A 170 19.03 4.28 -9.66
CA GLU A 170 18.11 4.37 -10.80
C GLU A 170 17.11 5.52 -10.69
N ALA A 171 16.60 5.82 -9.49
CA ALA A 171 15.70 6.95 -9.27
C ALA A 171 16.40 8.29 -9.57
N GLU A 172 17.66 8.44 -9.16
CA GLU A 172 18.49 9.60 -9.46
C GLU A 172 18.75 9.74 -10.98
N GLU A 173 19.06 8.64 -11.67
CA GLU A 173 19.26 8.62 -13.12
C GLU A 173 18.00 9.02 -13.91
N LEU A 174 16.83 8.60 -13.44
CA LEU A 174 15.54 8.92 -14.04
C LEU A 174 14.99 10.30 -13.61
N GLY A 175 15.66 10.99 -12.68
CA GLY A 175 15.21 12.27 -12.14
C GLY A 175 13.92 12.17 -11.32
N ILE A 176 13.67 11.01 -10.69
CA ILE A 176 12.55 10.80 -9.78
C ILE A 176 12.82 11.56 -8.48
N GLU A 177 11.79 12.23 -7.96
CA GLU A 177 11.89 13.02 -6.73
C GLU A 177 11.98 12.09 -5.50
N VAL A 178 13.16 12.03 -4.90
CA VAL A 178 13.40 11.34 -3.63
C VAL A 178 12.88 12.19 -2.48
N ASP A 179 12.09 11.58 -1.61
CA ASP A 179 11.59 12.19 -0.38
C ASP A 179 12.50 11.92 0.82
N ASP A 180 12.86 10.64 1.02
CA ASP A 180 13.68 10.21 2.15
C ASP A 180 14.35 8.85 1.90
N VAL A 181 15.43 8.57 2.62
CA VAL A 181 16.10 7.27 2.68
C VAL A 181 16.27 6.89 4.14
N VAL A 182 15.60 5.83 4.57
CA VAL A 182 15.57 5.40 5.96
C VAL A 182 16.37 4.11 6.13
N ASP A 183 17.33 4.14 7.04
CA ASP A 183 18.09 2.97 7.47
C ASP A 183 17.69 2.56 8.89
N ALA A 184 16.84 1.54 9.00
CA ALA A 184 16.34 1.03 10.26
C ALA A 184 17.04 -0.29 10.66
N ALA A 185 16.79 -0.78 11.87
CA ALA A 185 17.48 -1.97 12.38
C ALA A 185 17.27 -3.22 11.50
N ASN A 186 16.06 -3.40 10.96
CA ASN A 186 15.68 -4.61 10.22
C ASN A 186 15.26 -4.35 8.76
N THR A 187 15.12 -3.09 8.37
CA THR A 187 14.73 -2.71 7.02
C THR A 187 15.56 -1.54 6.54
N ARG A 188 15.69 -1.45 5.23
CA ARG A 188 16.12 -0.24 4.56
C ARG A 188 15.02 0.18 3.60
N ALA A 189 14.75 1.48 3.52
CA ALA A 189 13.64 2.00 2.74
C ALA A 189 14.06 3.25 1.95
N LEU A 190 13.58 3.35 0.71
CA LEU A 190 13.66 4.53 -0.14
C LEU A 190 12.24 5.02 -0.41
N PHE A 191 11.97 6.28 -0.10
CA PHE A 191 10.71 6.94 -0.37
C PHE A 191 10.85 7.89 -1.56
N VAL A 192 9.97 7.74 -2.55
CA VAL A 192 9.90 8.61 -3.73
C VAL A 192 8.50 9.13 -3.95
N TRP A 193 8.40 10.31 -4.55
CA TRP A 193 7.12 10.87 -4.98
C TRP A 193 6.72 10.37 -6.35
N GLY A 194 5.64 9.59 -6.40
CA GLY A 194 5.02 9.11 -7.63
C GLY A 194 3.99 10.07 -8.22
N PRO A 195 3.32 9.63 -9.30
CA PRO A 195 2.16 10.31 -9.88
C PRO A 195 1.12 10.72 -8.83
N ASP A 196 0.44 11.85 -9.08
CA ASP A 196 -0.61 12.40 -8.20
C ASP A 196 -0.18 12.62 -6.73
N ARG A 197 1.13 12.82 -6.51
CA ARG A 197 1.77 12.97 -5.18
C ARG A 197 1.50 11.80 -4.25
N VAL A 198 1.41 10.59 -4.82
CA VAL A 198 1.35 9.35 -4.06
C VAL A 198 2.77 8.88 -3.77
N LYS A 199 3.08 8.66 -2.51
CA LYS A 199 4.42 8.20 -2.10
C LYS A 199 4.55 6.70 -2.29
N LEU A 200 5.64 6.29 -2.94
CA LEU A 200 6.04 4.90 -3.07
C LEU A 200 7.27 4.66 -2.19
N GLU A 201 7.26 3.55 -1.45
CA GLU A 201 8.38 3.08 -0.67
C GLU A 201 8.93 1.79 -1.29
N TYR A 202 10.20 1.80 -1.67
CA TYR A 202 10.95 0.58 -1.96
C TYR A 202 11.56 0.07 -0.65
N VAL A 203 11.13 -1.10 -0.19
CA VAL A 203 11.58 -1.69 1.07
C VAL A 203 12.41 -2.95 0.84
N GLU A 204 13.61 -2.95 1.42
CA GLU A 204 14.52 -4.09 1.50
C GLU A 204 14.51 -4.63 2.94
N HIS A 205 14.16 -5.90 3.10
CA HIS A 205 14.28 -6.59 4.39
C HIS A 205 15.71 -7.04 4.61
N LYS A 206 16.33 -6.61 5.71
CA LYS A 206 17.68 -7.05 6.08
C LYS A 206 17.64 -8.52 6.52
N PRO A 207 18.76 -9.26 6.43
CA PRO A 207 18.85 -10.64 6.92
C PRO A 207 18.48 -10.81 8.41
N SER A 208 18.57 -9.73 9.20
CA SER A 208 18.15 -9.69 10.61
C SER A 208 16.65 -9.62 10.82
N PHE A 209 15.85 -9.45 9.76
CA PHE A 209 14.39 -9.47 9.82
C PHE A 209 13.90 -10.89 10.14
N SER A 210 13.90 -11.21 11.43
CA SER A 210 13.24 -12.40 11.97
C SER A 210 11.88 -11.99 12.50
N LEU A 211 10.82 -12.38 11.77
CA LEU A 211 9.47 -12.45 12.34
C LEU A 211 9.44 -13.67 13.26
N SER A 212 9.90 -13.48 14.50
CA SER A 212 9.79 -14.46 15.57
C SER A 212 8.34 -14.63 16.02
#